data_AF-A0A3C0U1N3-F1
#
_entry.id   AF-A0A3C0U1N3-F1
#
_cell.length_a   1.000
_cell.length_b   1.000
_cell.length_c   1.000
_cell.angle_alpha   90.00
_cell.angle_beta   90.00
_cell.angle_gamma   90.00
#
_symmetry.space_group_name_H-M   'P 1'
#
loop_
_entity.id
_entity.type
_entity.pdbx_description
1 polymer ?
#
loop_
_entity_poly.entity_id
_entity_poly.type
_entity_poly.pdbx_seq_one_letter_code
_entity_poly.pdbx_strand_id
1 'polypeptide(L)'
;TWWIRQAITRSISDQARTIRVPVHMIEQINKVVRESRQLVQKLGREPTDEEIAQQLSWPVSRVKQVKNVAREPISLETPIGEEEDSSLGDFIEDKEVENPAIQTAYKLLQEQLRSVLNTLPPREQEVLRMRFGLDDGYSLTLEEVGLYFNVTRERIRQIEAKALRRLRHPRRASGLRDYID
;
A
#
# COMPACT_ATOMS: atom_id res chain seq x y z
N THR A 1 -11.87 -48.35 -4.92
CA THR A 1 -11.78 -47.40 -6.06
C THR A 1 -12.28 -45.99 -5.71
N TRP A 2 -13.40 -45.82 -5.00
CA TRP A 2 -13.91 -44.48 -4.62
C TRP A 2 -12.93 -43.63 -3.79
N TRP A 3 -12.35 -44.22 -2.72
CA TRP A 3 -11.41 -43.53 -1.82
C TRP A 3 -10.16 -43.02 -2.53
N ILE A 4 -9.66 -43.76 -3.54
CA ILE A 4 -8.49 -43.36 -4.32
C ILE A 4 -8.82 -42.10 -5.14
N ARG A 5 -9.96 -42.10 -5.84
CA ARG A 5 -10.40 -40.94 -6.64
C ARG A 5 -10.65 -39.73 -5.75
N GLN A 6 -11.31 -39.91 -4.60
CA GLN A 6 -11.59 -38.82 -3.65
C GLN A 6 -10.31 -38.18 -3.11
N ALA A 7 -9.33 -39.01 -2.72
CA ALA A 7 -8.05 -38.53 -2.20
C ALA A 7 -7.28 -37.73 -3.26
N ILE A 8 -7.21 -38.23 -4.50
CA ILE A 8 -6.54 -37.54 -5.61
C ILE A 8 -7.22 -36.21 -5.94
N THR A 9 -8.54 -36.20 -6.13
CA THR A 9 -9.28 -34.96 -6.46
C THR A 9 -9.12 -33.89 -5.37
N ARG A 10 -9.11 -34.31 -4.10
CA ARG A 10 -8.91 -33.40 -2.97
C ARG A 10 -7.49 -32.84 -2.94
N SER A 11 -6.47 -33.68 -3.11
CA SER A 11 -5.08 -33.25 -3.17
C SER A 11 -4.83 -32.26 -4.31
N ILE A 12 -5.37 -32.53 -5.51
CA ILE A 12 -5.30 -31.59 -6.64
C ILE A 12 -5.98 -30.26 -6.29
N SER A 13 -7.17 -30.31 -5.71
CA SER A 13 -7.90 -29.09 -5.34
C SER A 13 -7.18 -28.26 -4.27
N ASP A 14 -6.56 -28.91 -3.29
CA ASP A 14 -5.92 -28.22 -2.16
C ASP A 14 -4.49 -27.73 -2.48
N GLN A 15 -3.76 -28.38 -3.41
CA GLN A 15 -2.31 -28.17 -3.58
C GLN A 15 -1.86 -27.80 -5.01
N ALA A 16 -2.70 -27.95 -6.05
CA ALA A 16 -2.23 -27.76 -7.43
C ALA A 16 -2.01 -26.30 -7.84
N ARG A 17 -2.48 -25.32 -7.05
CA ARG A 17 -2.40 -23.89 -7.38
C ARG A 17 -1.39 -23.16 -6.48
N THR A 18 -0.63 -22.24 -7.07
CA THR A 18 0.29 -21.34 -6.36
C THR A 18 -0.42 -20.55 -5.27
N ILE A 19 -1.62 -20.04 -5.56
CA ILE A 19 -2.50 -19.40 -4.60
C ILE A 19 -3.63 -20.39 -4.27
N ARG A 20 -3.69 -20.84 -3.02
CA ARG A 20 -4.67 -21.84 -2.59
C ARG A 20 -6.10 -21.30 -2.72
N VAL A 21 -6.95 -22.02 -3.46
CA VAL A 21 -8.37 -21.69 -3.63
C VAL A 21 -9.22 -22.72 -2.86
N PRO A 22 -10.22 -22.30 -2.06
CA PRO A 22 -11.11 -23.25 -1.39
C PRO A 22 -11.85 -24.19 -2.36
N VAL A 23 -12.07 -25.44 -1.95
CA VAL A 23 -12.70 -26.49 -2.79
C VAL A 23 -14.05 -26.05 -3.38
N HIS A 24 -14.92 -25.42 -2.59
CA HIS A 24 -16.21 -24.94 -3.09
C HIS A 24 -16.06 -23.91 -4.20
N MET A 25 -15.01 -23.08 -4.18
CA MET A 25 -14.71 -22.12 -5.26
C MET A 25 -14.22 -22.84 -6.51
N ILE A 26 -13.43 -23.90 -6.38
CA ILE A 26 -13.00 -24.73 -7.51
C ILE A 26 -14.21 -25.41 -8.17
N GLU A 27 -15.19 -25.87 -7.39
CA GLU A 27 -16.45 -26.37 -7.93
C GLU A 27 -17.23 -25.29 -8.71
N GLN A 28 -17.27 -24.05 -8.21
CA GLN A 28 -17.89 -22.93 -8.94
C GLN A 28 -17.14 -22.62 -10.25
N ILE A 29 -15.80 -22.62 -10.23
CA ILE A 29 -14.96 -22.43 -11.43
C ILE A 29 -15.28 -23.52 -12.46
N ASN A 30 -15.31 -24.78 -12.04
CA ASN A 30 -15.64 -25.91 -12.92
C ASN A 30 -17.06 -25.81 -13.50
N LYS A 31 -18.03 -25.30 -12.73
CA LYS A 31 -19.39 -25.03 -13.24
C LYS A 31 -19.36 -23.94 -14.32
N VAL A 32 -18.69 -22.83 -14.07
CA VAL A 32 -18.55 -21.72 -15.05
C VAL A 32 -17.85 -22.20 -16.34
N VAL A 33 -16.77 -22.98 -16.23
CA VAL A 33 -16.06 -23.54 -17.38
C VAL A 33 -16.94 -24.50 -18.18
N ARG A 34 -17.73 -25.34 -17.49
CA ARG A 34 -18.66 -26.29 -18.14
C ARG A 34 -19.75 -25.57 -18.92
N GLU A 35 -20.44 -24.60 -18.32
CA GLU A 35 -21.49 -23.85 -19.00
C GLU A 35 -20.94 -22.99 -20.14
N SER A 36 -19.76 -22.39 -19.93
CA SER A 36 -19.06 -21.65 -21.00
C SER A 36 -18.82 -22.55 -22.23
N ARG A 37 -18.29 -23.77 -22.05
CA ARG A 37 -18.09 -24.73 -23.15
C ARG A 37 -19.40 -25.14 -23.84
N GLN A 38 -20.48 -25.31 -23.09
CA GLN A 38 -21.79 -25.61 -23.68
C GLN A 38 -22.32 -24.44 -24.52
N LEU A 39 -22.15 -23.21 -24.04
CA LEU A 39 -22.54 -22.02 -24.78
C LEU A 39 -21.68 -21.79 -26.02
N VAL A 40 -20.37 -22.08 -25.97
CA VAL A 40 -19.50 -22.07 -27.16
C VAL A 40 -20.04 -23.00 -28.24
N GLN A 41 -20.45 -24.22 -27.88
CA GLN A 41 -21.01 -25.17 -28.83
C GLN A 41 -22.35 -24.72 -29.44
N LYS A 42 -23.18 -24.01 -28.66
CA LYS A 42 -24.49 -23.51 -29.13
C LYS A 42 -24.37 -22.23 -29.96
N LEU A 43 -23.48 -21.32 -29.58
CA LEU A 43 -23.37 -19.97 -30.16
C LEU A 43 -22.31 -19.89 -31.27
N GLY A 44 -21.39 -20.85 -31.35
CA GLY A 44 -20.27 -20.83 -32.31
C GLY A 44 -19.22 -19.74 -32.03
N ARG A 45 -19.31 -19.07 -30.87
CA ARG A 45 -18.38 -18.03 -30.39
C ARG A 45 -18.19 -18.13 -28.89
N GLU A 46 -17.20 -17.41 -28.36
CA GLU A 46 -17.07 -17.27 -26.90
C GLU A 46 -18.29 -16.54 -26.30
N PRO A 47 -18.89 -17.07 -25.22
CA PRO A 47 -20.02 -16.45 -24.55
C PRO A 47 -19.59 -15.26 -23.69
N THR A 48 -20.47 -14.28 -23.57
CA THR A 48 -20.26 -13.14 -22.66
C THR A 48 -20.50 -13.54 -21.21
N ASP A 49 -19.97 -12.76 -20.26
CA ASP A 49 -20.19 -13.00 -18.83
C ASP A 49 -21.68 -12.95 -18.45
N GLU A 50 -22.48 -12.16 -19.19
CA GLU A 50 -23.93 -12.04 -19.01
C GLU A 50 -24.67 -13.30 -19.48
N GLU A 51 -24.28 -13.87 -20.62
CA GLU A 51 -24.85 -15.12 -21.16
C GLU A 51 -24.56 -16.29 -20.20
N ILE A 52 -23.33 -16.37 -19.67
CA ILE A 52 -22.95 -17.37 -18.67
C ILE A 52 -23.76 -17.19 -17.37
N ALA A 53 -23.92 -15.94 -16.93
CA ALA A 53 -24.67 -15.60 -15.71
C ALA A 53 -26.15 -15.99 -15.84
N GLN A 54 -26.76 -15.72 -16.99
CA GLN A 54 -28.15 -16.10 -17.28
C GLN A 54 -28.33 -17.62 -17.28
N GLN A 55 -27.43 -18.36 -17.94
CA GLN A 55 -27.46 -19.82 -17.99
C GLN A 55 -27.29 -20.44 -16.60
N LEU A 56 -26.45 -19.87 -15.73
CA LEU A 56 -26.23 -20.33 -14.36
C LEU A 56 -27.26 -19.80 -13.34
N SER A 57 -28.14 -18.87 -13.75
CA SER A 57 -29.02 -18.11 -12.84
C SER A 57 -28.23 -17.40 -11.72
N TRP A 58 -27.06 -16.86 -12.05
CA TRP A 58 -26.19 -16.13 -11.12
C TRP A 58 -26.16 -14.64 -11.45
N PRO A 59 -25.81 -13.78 -10.47
CA PRO A 59 -25.44 -12.39 -10.77
C PRO A 59 -24.16 -12.34 -11.63
N VAL A 60 -24.13 -11.41 -12.60
CA VAL A 60 -22.95 -11.19 -13.47
C VAL A 60 -21.69 -10.88 -12.66
N SER A 61 -21.82 -10.14 -11.56
CA SER A 61 -20.73 -9.83 -10.63
C SER A 61 -20.08 -11.08 -10.05
N ARG A 62 -20.87 -12.12 -9.76
CA ARG A 62 -20.39 -13.40 -9.24
C ARG A 62 -19.60 -14.17 -10.29
N VAL A 63 -20.05 -14.18 -11.54
CA VAL A 63 -19.32 -14.81 -12.66
C VAL A 63 -17.96 -14.11 -12.86
N LYS A 64 -17.93 -12.78 -12.83
CA LYS A 64 -16.67 -12.01 -12.92
C LYS A 64 -15.70 -12.32 -11.78
N GLN A 65 -16.20 -12.39 -10.54
CA GLN A 65 -15.37 -12.77 -9.39
C GLN A 65 -14.80 -14.19 -9.54
N VAL A 66 -15.63 -15.17 -9.94
CA VAL A 66 -15.17 -16.55 -10.15
C VAL A 66 -14.13 -16.62 -11.27
N LYS A 67 -14.32 -15.91 -12.39
CA LYS A 67 -13.34 -15.84 -13.48
C LYS A 67 -12.03 -15.18 -13.03
N ASN A 68 -12.08 -14.17 -12.17
CA ASN A 68 -10.89 -13.53 -11.62
C ASN A 68 -10.10 -14.49 -10.71
N VAL A 69 -10.77 -15.21 -9.82
CA VAL A 69 -10.13 -16.23 -8.94
C VAL A 69 -9.59 -17.42 -9.75
N ALA A 70 -10.21 -17.72 -10.90
CA ALA A 70 -9.75 -18.78 -11.77
C ALA A 70 -8.40 -18.50 -12.44
N ARG A 71 -8.00 -17.22 -12.57
CA ARG A 71 -6.72 -16.83 -13.20
C ARG A 71 -5.54 -17.37 -12.41
N GLU A 72 -4.61 -17.98 -13.12
CA GLU A 72 -3.34 -18.44 -12.54
C GLU A 72 -2.29 -17.34 -12.70
N PRO A 73 -1.38 -17.19 -11.72
CA PRO A 73 -0.29 -16.23 -11.84
C PRO A 73 0.61 -16.62 -13.02
N ILE A 74 1.14 -15.60 -13.70
CA ILE A 74 2.08 -15.76 -14.80
C ILE A 74 3.50 -15.75 -14.23
N SER A 75 4.41 -16.52 -14.83
CA SER A 75 5.82 -16.52 -14.42
C SER A 75 6.47 -15.17 -14.72
N LEU A 76 7.26 -14.64 -13.80
CA LEU A 76 8.08 -13.44 -14.03
C LEU A 76 9.14 -13.67 -15.13
N GLU A 77 9.58 -14.91 -15.29
CA GLU A 77 10.53 -15.34 -16.33
C GLU A 77 9.87 -15.49 -17.71
N THR A 78 8.60 -15.10 -17.87
CA THR A 78 7.92 -15.17 -19.17
C THR A 78 8.58 -14.15 -20.10
N PRO A 79 9.17 -14.56 -21.24
CA PRO A 79 9.84 -13.64 -22.13
C PRO A 79 8.84 -12.66 -22.74
N ILE A 80 9.26 -11.40 -22.90
CA ILE A 80 8.47 -10.34 -23.52
C ILE A 80 9.15 -9.87 -24.80
N GLY A 81 8.40 -9.89 -25.90
CA GLY A 81 8.90 -9.45 -27.21
C GLY A 81 9.59 -10.57 -27.99
N GLU A 82 10.28 -10.18 -29.07
CA GLU A 82 11.05 -11.11 -29.93
C GLU A 82 12.50 -11.28 -29.47
N GLU A 83 13.00 -10.38 -28.63
CA GLU A 83 14.34 -10.45 -28.04
C GLU A 83 14.29 -11.31 -26.78
N GLU A 84 15.03 -12.43 -26.77
CA GLU A 84 15.06 -13.41 -25.66
C GLU A 84 15.69 -12.88 -24.36
N ASP A 85 16.18 -11.64 -24.35
CA ASP A 85 16.90 -11.04 -23.23
C ASP A 85 15.99 -10.31 -22.21
N SER A 86 14.69 -10.14 -22.51
CA SER A 86 13.75 -9.41 -21.64
C SER A 86 12.67 -10.31 -21.06
N SER A 87 12.54 -10.32 -19.73
CA SER A 87 11.50 -11.04 -19.00
C SER A 87 10.40 -10.11 -18.47
N LEU A 88 9.22 -10.64 -18.15
CA LEU A 88 8.14 -9.88 -17.52
C LEU A 88 8.58 -9.23 -16.20
N GLY A 89 9.45 -9.90 -15.44
CA GLY A 89 9.99 -9.41 -14.18
C GLY A 89 10.75 -8.09 -14.32
N ASP A 90 11.45 -7.89 -15.43
CA ASP A 90 12.26 -6.69 -15.68
C ASP A 90 11.44 -5.40 -15.80
N PHE A 91 10.12 -5.53 -16.05
CA PHE A 91 9.20 -4.40 -16.18
C PHE A 91 8.40 -4.11 -14.92
N ILE A 92 8.57 -4.90 -13.85
CA ILE A 92 7.86 -4.67 -12.59
C ILE A 92 8.65 -3.67 -11.75
N GLU A 93 8.13 -2.46 -11.63
CA GLU A 93 8.70 -1.45 -10.75
C GLU A 93 8.56 -1.84 -9.27
N ASP A 94 9.63 -1.63 -8.51
CA ASP A 94 9.56 -1.69 -7.05
C ASP A 94 8.99 -0.37 -6.52
N LYS A 95 7.79 -0.45 -5.93
CA LYS A 95 7.08 0.70 -5.35
C LYS A 95 7.47 1.00 -3.91
N GLU A 96 8.18 0.09 -3.25
CA GLU A 96 8.65 0.27 -1.87
C GLU A 96 9.97 1.04 -1.82
N VAL A 97 10.74 1.06 -2.92
CA VAL A 97 11.98 1.83 -3.01
C VAL A 97 11.66 3.32 -3.05
N GLU A 98 12.01 4.00 -1.96
CA GLU A 98 11.95 5.46 -1.90
C GLU A 98 12.89 6.09 -2.94
N ASN A 99 12.39 7.07 -3.67
CA ASN A 99 13.18 7.80 -4.65
C ASN A 99 14.37 8.52 -3.93
N PRO A 100 15.63 8.32 -4.38
CA PRO A 100 16.80 8.96 -3.79
C PRO A 100 16.70 10.49 -3.71
N ALA A 101 16.01 11.12 -4.68
CA ALA A 101 15.75 12.55 -4.66
C ALA A 101 14.86 12.97 -3.48
N ILE A 102 13.83 12.18 -3.17
CA ILE A 102 12.94 12.41 -2.02
C ILE A 102 13.72 12.23 -0.71
N GLN A 103 14.50 11.16 -0.59
CA GLN A 103 15.34 10.93 0.60
C GLN A 103 16.33 12.07 0.83
N THR A 104 16.96 12.57 -0.24
CA THR A 104 17.91 13.68 -0.16
C THR A 104 17.20 14.97 0.24
N ALA A 105 16.05 15.27 -0.37
CA ALA A 105 15.23 16.43 0.00
C ALA A 105 14.80 16.39 1.47
N TYR A 106 14.40 15.22 1.97
CA TYR A 106 14.01 15.04 3.37
C TYR A 106 15.18 15.25 4.33
N LYS A 107 16.38 14.72 4.02
CA LYS A 107 17.59 14.96 4.81
C LYS A 107 17.96 16.45 4.84
N LEU A 108 17.93 17.12 3.69
CA LEU A 108 18.19 18.56 3.60
C LEU A 108 17.18 19.37 4.42
N LEU A 109 15.90 19.01 4.37
CA LEU A 109 14.85 19.61 5.21
C LEU A 109 15.16 19.44 6.70
N GLN A 110 15.56 18.25 7.14
CA GLN A 110 15.91 17.99 8.54
C GLN A 110 17.10 18.85 9.00
N GLU A 111 18.16 18.96 8.18
CA GLU A 111 19.33 19.79 8.48
C GLU A 111 18.97 21.27 8.59
N GLN A 112 18.18 21.79 7.64
CA GLN A 112 17.73 23.16 7.68
C GLN A 112 16.80 23.45 8.87
N LEU A 113 15.89 22.52 9.18
CA LEU A 113 15.01 22.63 10.34
C LEU A 113 15.84 22.70 11.63
N ARG A 114 16.85 21.84 11.79
CA ARG A 114 17.78 21.88 12.92
C ARG A 114 18.53 23.21 13.01
N SER A 115 19.05 23.71 11.89
CA SER A 115 19.73 25.01 11.83
C SER A 115 18.82 26.16 12.29
N VAL A 116 17.58 26.18 11.82
CA VAL A 116 16.59 27.20 12.19
C VAL A 116 16.19 27.08 13.67
N LEU A 117 16.01 25.87 14.20
CA LEU A 117 15.70 25.63 15.62
C LEU A 117 16.83 26.08 16.54
N ASN A 118 18.09 25.91 16.14
CA ASN A 118 19.26 26.38 16.90
C ASN A 118 19.30 27.91 17.06
N THR A 119 18.51 28.67 16.28
CA THR A 119 18.38 30.14 16.45
C THR A 119 17.38 30.55 17.54
N LEU A 120 16.64 29.59 18.11
CA LEU A 120 15.72 29.82 19.23
C LEU A 120 16.46 29.68 20.56
N PRO A 121 15.94 30.29 21.65
CA PRO A 121 16.42 30.01 22.99
C PRO A 121 16.31 28.51 23.32
N PRO A 122 17.23 27.96 24.13
CA PRO A 122 17.27 26.53 24.45
C PRO A 122 15.93 25.95 24.94
N ARG A 123 15.21 26.71 25.77
CA ARG A 123 13.88 26.30 26.27
C ARG A 123 12.80 26.26 25.18
N GLU A 124 12.83 27.18 24.22
CA GLU A 124 11.87 27.19 23.11
C GLU A 124 12.18 26.04 22.13
N GLN A 125 13.46 25.78 21.87
CA GLN A 125 13.93 24.66 21.04
C GLN A 125 13.50 23.30 21.60
N GLU A 126 13.75 23.07 22.89
CA GLU A 126 13.46 21.78 23.53
C GLU A 126 11.96 21.50 23.60
N VAL A 127 11.14 22.52 23.88
CA VAL A 127 9.68 22.40 23.83
C VAL A 127 9.21 22.03 22.42
N LEU A 128 9.76 22.62 21.36
CA LEU A 128 9.38 22.27 19.99
C LEU A 128 9.83 20.86 19.58
N ARG A 129 11.05 20.45 19.95
CA ARG A 129 11.56 19.09 19.69
C ARG A 129 10.65 18.03 20.29
N MET A 130 10.31 18.17 21.57
CA MET A 130 9.43 17.25 22.29
C MET A 130 7.99 17.28 21.77
N ARG A 131 7.45 18.46 21.45
CA ARG A 131 6.06 18.59 20.97
C ARG A 131 5.83 17.97 19.60
N PHE A 132 6.82 18.07 18.71
CA PHE A 132 6.71 17.61 17.32
C PHE A 132 7.51 16.33 17.03
N GLY A 133 8.21 15.75 18.01
CA GLY A 133 8.98 14.52 17.84
C GLY A 133 10.12 14.68 16.83
N LEU A 134 10.82 15.82 16.83
CA LEU A 134 11.77 16.17 15.77
C LEU A 134 13.09 15.39 15.80
N ASP A 135 13.38 14.70 16.91
CA ASP A 135 14.61 13.93 17.08
C ASP A 135 14.35 12.41 17.11
N ASP A 136 13.29 11.97 17.79
CA ASP A 136 12.96 10.56 18.04
C ASP A 136 11.65 10.10 17.36
N GLY A 137 10.92 10.99 16.70
CA GLY A 137 9.64 10.69 16.05
C GLY A 137 8.44 10.64 17.00
N TYR A 138 8.63 10.84 18.31
CA TYR A 138 7.56 10.75 19.29
C TYR A 138 7.10 12.14 19.73
N SER A 139 5.89 12.53 19.29
CA SER A 139 5.28 13.78 19.71
C SER A 139 4.65 13.68 21.10
N LEU A 140 5.07 14.54 22.02
CA LEU A 140 4.47 14.67 23.35
C LEU A 140 3.34 15.70 23.38
N THR A 141 2.34 15.48 24.23
CA THR A 141 1.26 16.42 24.49
C THR A 141 1.74 17.63 25.29
N LEU A 142 0.98 18.73 25.25
CA LEU A 142 1.27 19.93 26.05
C LEU A 142 1.37 19.65 27.56
N GLU A 143 0.63 18.65 28.03
CA GLU A 143 0.59 18.26 29.44
C GLU A 143 1.84 17.45 29.82
N GLU A 144 2.23 16.47 29.01
CA GLU A 144 3.45 15.68 29.20
C GLU A 144 4.71 16.55 29.15
N VAL A 145 4.77 17.48 28.21
CA VAL A 145 5.87 18.46 28.14
C VAL A 145 5.83 19.39 29.36
N GLY A 146 4.64 19.76 29.85
CA GLY A 146 4.48 20.56 31.05
C GLY A 146 5.04 19.87 32.29
N LEU A 147 4.76 18.57 32.44
CA LEU A 147 5.33 17.72 33.49
C LEU A 147 6.86 17.68 33.41
N TYR A 148 7.42 17.48 32.22
CA TYR A 148 8.88 17.45 32.03
C TYR A 148 9.57 18.75 32.46
N PHE A 149 8.98 19.90 32.14
CA PHE A 149 9.54 21.23 32.48
C PHE A 149 9.11 21.77 33.85
N ASN A 150 8.33 21.01 34.63
CA ASN A 150 7.70 21.47 35.88
C ASN A 150 6.94 22.80 35.73
N VAL A 151 6.14 22.91 34.66
CA VAL A 151 5.29 24.08 34.39
C VAL A 151 3.89 23.66 33.98
N THR A 152 2.94 24.60 34.05
CA THR A 152 1.56 24.33 33.64
C THR A 152 1.46 24.09 32.13
N ARG A 153 0.46 23.29 31.72
CA ARG A 153 0.09 23.07 30.31
C ARG A 153 -0.04 24.39 29.53
N GLU A 154 -0.71 25.38 30.11
CA GLU A 154 -0.90 26.69 29.49
C GLU A 154 0.42 27.43 29.29
N ARG A 155 1.39 27.24 30.20
CA ARG A 155 2.72 27.82 30.04
C ARG A 155 3.47 27.22 28.85
N ILE A 156 3.38 25.90 28.62
CA ILE A 156 3.96 25.27 27.42
C ILE A 156 3.29 25.81 26.16
N ARG A 157 1.96 25.94 26.14
CA ARG A 157 1.22 26.51 25.00
C ARG A 157 1.71 27.91 24.64
N GLN A 158 1.96 28.75 25.63
CA GLN A 158 2.52 30.10 25.42
C GLN A 158 3.94 30.07 24.84
N ILE A 159 4.79 29.16 25.34
CA ILE A 159 6.16 28.99 24.83
C ILE A 159 6.13 28.52 23.37
N GLU A 160 5.29 27.54 23.03
CA GLU A 160 5.09 27.05 21.67
C GLU A 160 4.64 28.18 20.74
N ALA A 161 3.58 28.91 21.11
CA ALA A 161 3.06 30.02 20.30
C ALA A 161 4.12 31.11 20.08
N LYS A 162 4.93 31.42 21.09
CA LYS A 162 6.02 32.40 21.00
C LYS A 162 7.15 31.89 20.09
N ALA A 163 7.53 30.63 20.20
CA ALA A 163 8.56 30.02 19.37
C ALA A 163 8.12 29.99 17.90
N LEU A 164 6.90 29.54 17.61
CA LEU A 164 6.32 29.56 16.27
C LEU A 164 6.25 30.98 15.69
N ARG A 165 5.87 31.98 16.49
CA ARG A 165 5.86 33.39 16.07
C ARG A 165 7.25 33.87 15.67
N ARG A 166 8.31 33.44 16.37
CA ARG A 166 9.71 33.78 16.03
C ARG A 166 10.18 33.07 14.77
N LEU A 167 9.79 31.81 14.58
CA LEU A 167 10.10 31.03 13.37
C LEU A 167 9.42 31.60 12.13
N ARG A 168 8.23 32.20 12.26
CA ARG A 168 7.51 32.88 11.17
C ARG A 168 8.20 34.15 10.66
N HIS A 169 9.22 34.68 11.33
CA HIS A 169 9.91 35.88 10.87
C HIS A 169 10.63 35.60 9.53
N PRO A 170 10.54 36.47 8.50
CA PRO A 170 11.04 36.19 7.15
C PRO A 170 12.52 35.74 7.09
N ARG A 171 13.38 36.34 7.92
CA ARG A 171 14.80 35.97 8.04
C ARG A 171 15.06 34.50 8.41
N ARG A 172 14.11 33.84 9.10
CA ARG A 172 14.19 32.43 9.51
C ARG A 172 13.31 31.53 8.64
N ALA A 173 12.15 32.04 8.23
CA ALA A 173 11.22 31.32 7.38
C ALA A 173 11.69 31.19 5.92
N SER A 174 12.58 32.06 5.43
CA SER A 174 12.98 32.08 4.02
C SER A 174 13.56 30.74 3.53
N GLY A 175 14.39 30.06 4.34
CA GLY A 175 14.96 28.76 3.95
C GLY A 175 13.96 27.60 4.00
N LEU A 176 12.95 27.68 4.87
CA LEU A 176 11.94 26.64 5.01
C LEU A 176 10.75 26.80 4.05
N ARG A 177 10.63 27.96 3.38
CA ARG A 177 9.54 28.23 2.43
C ARG A 177 9.65 27.39 1.17
N ASP A 178 10.87 27.08 0.74
CA ASP A 178 11.15 26.32 -0.48
C ASP A 178 10.72 24.83 -0.35
N TYR A 179 10.28 24.40 0.84
CA TYR A 179 9.79 23.04 1.12
C TYR A 179 8.26 22.97 1.27
N ILE A 180 7.52 24.05 1.01
CA ILE A 180 6.05 24.15 1.19
C ILE A 180 5.29 24.00 -0.15
N ASP A 181 5.95 23.58 -1.23
CA ASP A 181 5.29 23.30 -2.52
C ASP A 181 4.30 22.12 -2.45
#